data_AF-A0A7W1HLW8-F1
#
_entry.id   AF-A0A7W1HLW8-F1
#
_cell.length_a   1.000
_cell.length_b   1.000
_cell.length_c   1.000
_cell.angle_alpha   90.00
_cell.angle_beta   90.00
_cell.angle_gamma   90.00
#
_symmetry.space_group_name_H-M   'P 1'
#
loop_
_entity.id
_entity.type
_entity.pdbx_description
1 polymer ?
#
loop_
_entity_poly.entity_id
_entity_poly.type
_entity_poly.pdbx_seq_one_letter_code
_entity_poly.pdbx_strand_id
1 'polypeptide(L)'
;MDAELQKLVDSGKLTAANAEQLDQLKPGSFCLHKSWGFGRVADWNLLLNQILIDFEKKKAHPMQLQYAAENLAPIPAEHFLAQKATDLSALKSQLKDNAAGVMRNILQSLGGKATQAQISGWLLGDVFSEPEFKRWWESTMKLLKKEGHFLIPAKKNDPIELRDAPVSRADELLTFFNQTRQAKEQAAALDQIIKLHHEFSEPETQLQPLLDA
;
A
#
# COMPACT_ATOMS: atom_id res chain seq x y z
N MET A 1 -6.55 -0.83 27.49
CA MET A 1 -5.22 -0.88 28.10
C MET A 1 -5.09 -2.12 28.96
N ASP A 2 -4.05 -2.91 28.70
CA ASP A 2 -3.69 -4.09 29.48
C ASP A 2 -3.39 -3.79 30.97
N ALA A 3 -3.73 -4.72 31.85
CA ALA A 3 -3.59 -4.55 33.30
C ALA A 3 -2.13 -4.48 33.77
N GLU A 4 -1.20 -5.15 33.09
CA GLU A 4 0.22 -5.10 33.45
C GLU A 4 0.86 -3.79 33.00
N LEU A 5 0.46 -3.25 31.84
CA LEU A 5 0.87 -1.93 31.38
C LEU A 5 0.34 -0.83 32.31
N GLN A 6 -0.90 -0.94 32.80
CA GLN A 6 -1.45 0.01 33.79
C GLN A 6 -0.59 0.06 35.06
N LYS A 7 -0.12 -1.07 35.59
CA LYS A 7 0.78 -1.10 36.76
C LYS A 7 2.11 -0.37 36.50
N LEU A 8 2.62 -0.43 35.27
CA LEU A 8 3.82 0.29 34.87
C LEU A 8 3.58 1.81 34.77
N VAL A 9 2.38 2.22 34.38
CA VAL A 9 1.96 3.63 34.42
C VAL A 9 1.83 4.11 35.86
N ASP A 10 1.12 3.36 36.72
CA ASP A 10 0.89 3.73 38.12
C ASP A 10 2.19 3.83 38.92
N SER A 11 3.20 3.03 38.56
CA SER A 11 4.54 3.09 39.16
C SER A 11 5.48 4.13 38.53
N GLY A 12 5.02 4.91 37.55
CA GLY A 12 5.78 5.97 36.90
C GLY A 12 6.86 5.48 35.92
N LYS A 13 6.88 4.18 35.58
CA LYS A 13 7.84 3.59 34.64
C LYS A 13 7.46 3.81 33.17
N LEU A 14 6.19 4.05 32.89
CA LEU A 14 5.67 4.40 31.57
C LEU A 14 4.69 5.58 31.66
N THR A 15 4.58 6.34 30.57
CA THR A 15 3.49 7.29 30.40
C THR A 15 2.23 6.56 29.92
N ALA A 16 1.05 7.12 30.18
CA ALA A 16 -0.21 6.58 29.65
C ALA A 16 -0.18 6.47 28.12
N ALA A 17 0.36 7.48 27.43
CA ALA A 17 0.49 7.48 25.97
C ALA A 17 1.39 6.32 25.46
N ASN A 18 2.52 6.06 26.13
CA ASN A 18 3.40 4.96 25.74
C ASN A 18 2.73 3.60 26.03
N ALA A 19 1.96 3.49 27.11
CA ALA A 19 1.21 2.28 27.42
C ALA A 19 0.08 2.02 26.38
N GLU A 20 -0.60 3.05 25.88
CA GLU A 20 -1.58 2.91 24.79
C GLU A 20 -0.95 2.47 23.46
N GLN A 21 0.25 2.97 23.13
CA GLN A 21 1.01 2.49 21.98
C GLN A 21 1.41 1.02 22.15
N LEU A 22 1.90 0.66 23.34
CA LEU A 22 2.28 -0.71 23.64
C LEU A 22 1.08 -1.66 23.64
N ASP A 23 -0.12 -1.23 24.03
CA ASP A 23 -1.34 -2.07 24.01
C ASP A 23 -1.68 -2.57 22.59
N GLN A 24 -1.24 -1.88 21.54
CA GLN A 24 -1.34 -2.30 20.12
C GLN A 24 -0.21 -3.25 19.70
N LEU A 25 0.88 -3.30 20.46
CA LEU A 25 2.08 -4.10 20.23
C LEU A 25 2.09 -5.37 21.09
N LYS A 26 0.95 -6.04 21.25
CA LYS A 26 0.82 -7.32 21.96
C LYS A 26 1.53 -8.46 21.25
N PRO A 27 1.94 -9.53 21.97
CA PRO A 27 2.44 -10.75 21.34
C PRO A 27 1.55 -11.22 20.19
N GLY A 28 2.17 -11.49 19.04
CA GLY A 28 1.49 -11.86 17.81
C GLY A 28 1.11 -10.69 16.90
N SER A 29 1.14 -9.44 17.37
CA SER A 29 0.87 -8.27 16.52
C SER A 29 2.07 -7.89 15.66
N PHE A 30 1.87 -6.90 14.79
CA PHE A 30 2.82 -6.52 13.75
C PHE A 30 3.18 -5.05 13.86
N CYS A 31 4.40 -4.70 13.46
CA CYS A 31 4.88 -3.34 13.48
C CYS A 31 5.90 -3.04 12.38
N LEU A 32 6.13 -1.76 12.14
CA LEU A 32 7.23 -1.25 11.33
C LEU A 32 8.20 -0.45 12.19
N HIS A 33 9.49 -0.70 12.00
CA HIS A 33 10.56 0.12 12.52
C HIS A 33 11.29 0.82 11.37
N LYS A 34 11.60 2.12 11.52
CA LYS A 34 12.22 2.92 10.46
C LYS A 34 13.52 2.33 9.91
N SER A 35 14.35 1.75 10.76
CA SER A 35 15.67 1.21 10.37
C SER A 35 15.69 -0.31 10.18
N TRP A 36 14.70 -1.04 10.74
CA TRP A 36 14.73 -2.50 10.76
C TRP A 36 13.60 -3.14 9.95
N GLY A 37 12.66 -2.32 9.45
CA GLY A 37 11.56 -2.78 8.61
C GLY A 37 10.48 -3.48 9.42
N PHE A 38 9.86 -4.47 8.80
CA PHE A 38 8.78 -5.27 9.37
C PHE A 38 9.26 -6.06 10.59
N GLY A 39 8.42 -6.05 11.64
CA GLY A 39 8.58 -6.85 12.83
C GLY A 39 7.26 -7.52 13.23
N ARG A 40 7.37 -8.73 13.78
CA ARG A 40 6.29 -9.39 14.52
C ARG A 40 6.65 -9.40 16.00
N VAL A 41 5.74 -8.95 16.85
CA VAL A 41 5.95 -9.01 18.29
C VAL A 41 5.94 -10.47 18.71
N ALA A 42 7.07 -10.93 19.24
CA ALA A 42 7.24 -12.29 19.72
C ALA A 42 6.68 -12.42 21.15
N ASP A 43 7.04 -11.49 22.03
CA ASP A 43 6.67 -11.58 23.44
C ASP A 43 6.78 -10.22 24.18
N TRP A 44 6.12 -10.14 25.33
CA TRP A 44 6.31 -9.09 26.32
C TRP A 44 7.09 -9.63 27.51
N ASN A 45 8.28 -9.08 27.72
CA ASN A 45 9.04 -9.32 28.93
C ASN A 45 8.95 -8.09 29.84
N LEU A 46 7.76 -7.83 30.38
CA LEU A 46 7.48 -6.66 31.21
C LEU A 46 8.30 -6.65 32.50
N LEU A 47 8.69 -7.82 33.02
CA LEU A 47 9.59 -7.96 34.16
C LEU A 47 10.96 -7.31 33.89
N LEU A 48 11.48 -7.48 32.68
CA LEU A 48 12.74 -6.86 32.24
C LEU A 48 12.53 -5.51 31.55
N ASN A 49 11.31 -4.96 31.58
CA ASN A 49 10.94 -3.73 30.88
C ASN A 49 11.23 -3.79 29.37
N GLN A 50 10.95 -4.94 28.75
CA GLN A 50 11.27 -5.21 27.34
C GLN A 50 10.09 -5.78 26.54
N ILE A 51 10.10 -5.51 25.25
CA ILE A 51 9.34 -6.21 24.22
C ILE A 51 10.33 -6.96 23.32
N LEU A 52 10.00 -8.19 22.95
CA LEU A 52 10.79 -9.00 22.02
C LEU A 52 10.14 -8.98 20.65
N ILE A 53 10.91 -8.63 19.62
CA ILE A 53 10.40 -8.49 18.25
C ILE A 53 11.23 -9.32 17.29
N ASP A 54 10.54 -10.09 16.46
CA ASP A 54 11.11 -10.77 15.32
C ASP A 54 11.13 -9.84 14.11
N PHE A 55 12.27 -9.19 13.88
CA PHE A 55 12.57 -8.52 12.63
C PHE A 55 13.14 -9.53 11.61
N GLU A 56 13.08 -9.19 10.33
CA GLU A 56 13.57 -10.04 9.23
C GLU A 56 14.99 -10.56 9.45
N LYS A 57 15.91 -9.69 9.90
CA LYS A 57 17.33 -10.02 10.13
C LYS A 57 17.69 -10.27 11.58
N LYS A 58 16.75 -10.08 12.52
CA LYS A 58 17.00 -10.16 13.97
C LYS A 58 15.81 -10.80 14.67
N LYS A 59 15.96 -12.07 15.03
CA LYS A 59 14.96 -12.81 15.80
C LYS A 59 15.07 -12.47 17.30
N ALA A 60 13.93 -12.45 17.98
CA ALA A 60 13.79 -12.15 19.40
C ALA A 60 14.60 -10.91 19.86
N HIS A 61 14.59 -9.85 19.05
CA HIS A 61 15.35 -8.64 19.37
C HIS A 61 14.73 -7.91 20.57
N PRO A 62 15.46 -7.72 21.68
CA PRO A 62 14.92 -7.00 22.83
C PRO A 62 14.95 -5.49 22.60
N MET A 63 13.82 -4.83 22.87
CA MET A 63 13.69 -3.37 22.90
C MET A 63 13.09 -2.93 24.23
N GLN A 64 13.59 -1.82 24.80
CA GLN A 64 12.99 -1.22 25.98
C GLN A 64 11.58 -0.71 25.67
N LEU A 65 10.63 -0.87 26.60
CA LEU A 65 9.22 -0.53 26.38
C LEU A 65 9.00 0.91 25.90
N GLN A 66 9.68 1.89 26.52
CA GLN A 66 9.59 3.28 26.09
C GLN A 66 10.10 3.47 24.65
N TYR A 67 11.27 2.92 24.32
CA TYR A 67 11.84 3.04 22.98
C TYR A 67 10.94 2.39 21.92
N ALA A 68 10.36 1.23 22.25
CA ALA A 68 9.40 0.55 21.40
C ALA A 68 8.14 1.39 21.15
N ALA A 69 7.55 1.97 22.20
CA ALA A 69 6.38 2.83 22.09
C ALA A 69 6.61 4.07 21.19
N GLU A 70 7.84 4.61 21.20
CA GLU A 70 8.20 5.81 20.46
C GLU A 70 8.65 5.54 19.01
N ASN A 71 9.12 4.33 18.70
CA ASN A 71 9.81 4.05 17.42
C ASN A 71 9.16 2.96 16.56
N LEU A 72 8.14 2.27 17.09
CA LEU A 72 7.40 1.27 16.34
C LEU A 72 6.06 1.85 15.91
N ALA A 73 5.75 1.68 14.63
CA ALA A 73 4.41 1.93 14.12
C ALA A 73 3.65 0.60 14.08
N PRO A 74 2.62 0.38 14.93
CA PRO A 74 1.76 -0.79 14.82
C PRO A 74 1.12 -0.85 13.43
N ILE A 75 0.98 -2.05 12.86
CA ILE A 75 0.25 -2.27 11.60
C ILE A 75 -0.82 -3.35 11.78
N PRO A 76 -1.97 -3.21 11.10
CA PRO A 76 -3.05 -4.18 11.19
C PRO A 76 -2.68 -5.51 10.50
N ALA A 77 -3.38 -6.59 10.83
CA ALA A 77 -3.15 -7.92 10.23
C ALA A 77 -3.43 -7.94 8.71
N GLU A 78 -4.32 -7.05 8.26
CA GLU A 78 -4.69 -6.85 6.86
C GLU A 78 -3.59 -6.16 6.05
N HIS A 79 -2.63 -5.50 6.70
CA HIS A 79 -1.51 -4.86 6.03
C HIS A 79 -0.71 -5.89 5.22
N PHE A 80 -0.31 -5.54 4.00
CA PHE A 80 0.34 -6.44 3.04
C PHE A 80 1.50 -7.24 3.65
N LEU A 81 2.42 -6.55 4.35
CA LEU A 81 3.58 -7.20 4.97
C LEU A 81 3.19 -8.18 6.09
N ALA A 82 2.11 -7.92 6.84
CA ALA A 82 1.60 -8.84 7.85
C ALA A 82 1.00 -10.10 7.20
N GLN A 83 0.22 -9.94 6.12
CA GLN A 83 -0.30 -11.06 5.34
C GLN A 83 0.82 -11.89 4.71
N LYS A 84 1.81 -11.23 4.08
CA LYS A 84 2.99 -11.86 3.48
C LYS A 84 3.75 -12.71 4.50
N ALA A 85 3.94 -12.21 5.72
CA ALA A 85 4.65 -12.91 6.78
C ALA A 85 3.85 -14.05 7.42
N THR A 86 2.51 -13.97 7.37
CA THR A 86 1.62 -14.96 7.98
C THR A 86 1.40 -16.16 7.07
N ASP A 87 1.08 -15.93 5.79
CA ASP A 87 0.86 -17.00 4.82
C ASP A 87 1.32 -16.58 3.41
N LEU A 88 2.60 -16.83 3.15
CA LEU A 88 3.22 -16.57 1.85
C LEU A 88 2.60 -17.41 0.72
N SER A 89 2.10 -18.61 1.03
CA SER A 89 1.51 -19.52 0.03
C SER A 89 0.16 -18.97 -0.45
N ALA A 90 -0.71 -18.59 0.49
CA ALA A 90 -1.98 -17.94 0.17
C ALA A 90 -1.76 -16.64 -0.61
N LEU A 91 -0.78 -15.83 -0.21
CA LEU A 91 -0.43 -14.61 -0.95
C LEU A 91 -0.01 -14.91 -2.40
N LYS A 92 0.81 -15.94 -2.63
CA LYS A 92 1.22 -16.35 -3.98
C LYS A 92 0.04 -16.83 -4.83
N SER A 93 -0.99 -17.43 -4.23
CA SER A 93 -2.24 -17.73 -4.95
C SER A 93 -2.99 -16.45 -5.31
N GLN A 94 -3.19 -15.55 -4.35
CA GLN A 94 -3.88 -14.27 -4.57
C GLN A 94 -3.20 -13.41 -5.65
N LEU A 95 -1.87 -13.44 -5.76
CA LEU A 95 -1.14 -12.75 -6.81
C LEU A 95 -1.43 -13.27 -8.23
N LYS A 96 -1.86 -14.53 -8.35
CA LYS A 96 -2.29 -15.14 -9.62
C LYS A 96 -3.77 -14.90 -9.89
N ASP A 97 -4.59 -15.11 -8.87
CA ASP A 97 -6.05 -15.15 -9.00
C ASP A 97 -6.69 -13.77 -8.91
N ASN A 98 -6.08 -12.85 -8.14
CA ASN A 98 -6.59 -11.52 -7.84
C ASN A 98 -5.46 -10.48 -7.70
N ALA A 99 -4.67 -10.31 -8.75
CA ALA A 99 -3.56 -9.36 -8.76
C ALA A 99 -3.98 -7.91 -8.45
N ALA A 100 -5.18 -7.49 -8.90
CA ALA A 100 -5.71 -6.15 -8.61
C ALA A 100 -6.01 -5.94 -7.12
N GLY A 101 -6.62 -6.93 -6.47
CA GLY A 101 -6.86 -6.91 -5.03
C GLY A 101 -5.57 -6.84 -4.23
N VAL A 102 -4.54 -7.61 -4.63
CA VAL A 102 -3.22 -7.53 -3.98
C VAL A 102 -2.57 -6.16 -4.17
N MET A 103 -2.65 -5.59 -5.38
CA MET A 103 -2.15 -4.24 -5.62
C MET A 103 -2.88 -3.17 -4.80
N ARG A 104 -4.20 -3.29 -4.63
CA ARG A 104 -4.95 -2.41 -3.74
C ARG A 104 -4.44 -2.50 -2.30
N ASN A 105 -4.24 -3.70 -1.79
CA ASN A 105 -3.71 -3.90 -0.43
C ASN A 105 -2.31 -3.27 -0.27
N ILE A 106 -1.40 -3.50 -1.23
CA ILE A 106 -0.06 -2.89 -1.21
C ILE A 106 -0.15 -1.36 -1.15
N LEU A 107 -0.98 -0.76 -2.00
CA LEU A 107 -1.13 0.69 -2.04
C LEU A 107 -1.75 1.23 -0.75
N GLN A 108 -2.79 0.59 -0.20
CA GLN A 108 -3.37 0.98 1.10
C GLN A 108 -2.34 0.91 2.23
N SER A 109 -1.55 -0.17 2.24
CA SER A 109 -0.45 -0.38 3.19
C SER A 109 0.66 0.67 3.07
N LEU A 110 0.79 1.31 1.91
CA LEU A 110 1.75 2.40 1.65
C LEU A 110 1.11 3.79 1.69
N GLY A 111 -0.09 3.92 2.26
CA GLY A 111 -0.77 5.22 2.42
C GLY A 111 -1.50 5.70 1.16
N GLY A 112 -1.99 4.77 0.35
CA GLY A 112 -2.81 5.02 -0.84
C GLY A 112 -2.03 5.19 -2.14
N LYS A 113 -0.69 5.27 -2.09
CA LYS A 113 0.14 5.38 -3.29
C LYS A 113 1.52 4.78 -3.15
N ALA A 114 2.08 4.28 -4.25
CA ALA A 114 3.42 3.71 -4.26
C ALA A 114 4.07 3.75 -5.64
N THR A 115 5.38 3.94 -5.65
CA THR A 115 6.21 3.78 -6.85
C THR A 115 6.44 2.30 -7.16
N GLN A 116 6.78 2.00 -8.42
CA GLN A 116 7.17 0.64 -8.82
C GLN A 116 8.32 0.10 -7.94
N ALA A 117 9.29 0.95 -7.56
CA ALA A 117 10.43 0.55 -6.74
C ALA A 117 10.01 0.10 -5.34
N GLN A 118 9.08 0.82 -4.70
CA GLN A 118 8.53 0.44 -3.39
C GLN A 118 7.78 -0.90 -3.48
N ILE A 119 6.93 -1.06 -4.50
CA ILE A 119 6.15 -2.29 -4.72
C ILE A 119 7.08 -3.48 -4.98
N SER A 120 8.07 -3.32 -5.88
CA SER A 120 9.04 -4.37 -6.18
C SER A 120 9.88 -4.73 -4.96
N GLY A 121 10.19 -3.76 -4.08
CA GLY A 121 10.93 -4.02 -2.84
C GLY A 121 10.20 -4.97 -1.88
N TRP A 122 8.87 -5.05 -1.95
CA TRP A 122 8.07 -5.98 -1.13
C TRP A 122 7.86 -7.34 -1.80
N LEU A 123 7.91 -7.39 -3.13
CA LEU A 123 7.59 -8.58 -3.93
C LEU A 123 8.83 -9.33 -4.46
N LEU A 124 10.00 -8.71 -4.55
CA LEU A 124 11.21 -9.42 -4.98
C LEU A 124 11.81 -10.24 -3.83
N GLY A 125 12.43 -11.36 -4.17
CA GLY A 125 13.02 -12.30 -3.21
C GLY A 125 12.06 -13.42 -2.86
N ASP A 126 11.29 -13.27 -1.78
CA ASP A 126 10.44 -14.36 -1.27
C ASP A 126 9.24 -14.68 -2.17
N VAL A 127 8.73 -13.66 -2.88
CA VAL A 127 7.51 -13.79 -3.70
C VAL A 127 7.86 -14.08 -5.15
N PHE A 128 8.68 -13.24 -5.78
CA PHE A 128 9.11 -13.35 -7.17
C PHE A 128 10.62 -13.20 -7.33
N SER A 129 11.17 -13.90 -8.33
CA SER A 129 12.43 -13.49 -8.97
C SER A 129 12.22 -12.27 -9.88
N GLU A 130 13.31 -11.60 -10.29
CA GLU A 130 13.20 -10.43 -11.18
C GLU A 130 12.47 -10.72 -12.51
N PRO A 131 12.73 -11.84 -13.22
CA PRO A 131 12.02 -12.14 -14.46
C PRO A 131 10.53 -12.41 -14.25
N GLU A 132 10.17 -13.10 -13.15
CA GLU A 132 8.78 -13.37 -12.79
C GLU A 132 8.03 -12.09 -12.44
N PHE A 133 8.65 -11.23 -11.64
CA PHE A 133 8.07 -9.93 -11.29
C PHE A 133 7.83 -9.09 -12.52
N LYS A 134 8.77 -9.03 -13.47
CA LYS A 134 8.58 -8.26 -14.72
C LYS A 134 7.35 -8.74 -15.50
N ARG A 135 7.19 -10.06 -15.65
CA ARG A 135 6.02 -10.65 -16.33
C ARG A 135 4.71 -10.34 -15.60
N TRP A 136 4.71 -10.54 -14.28
CA TRP A 136 3.55 -10.26 -13.42
C TRP A 136 3.17 -8.78 -13.43
N TRP A 137 4.16 -7.88 -13.41
CA TRP A 137 3.96 -6.44 -13.47
C TRP A 137 3.30 -6.03 -14.78
N GLU A 138 3.80 -6.52 -15.92
CA GLU A 138 3.23 -6.19 -17.24
C GLU A 138 1.76 -6.65 -17.39
N SER A 139 1.41 -7.84 -16.89
CA SER A 139 0.01 -8.31 -16.92
C SER A 139 -0.87 -7.54 -15.93
N THR A 140 -0.38 -7.29 -14.72
CA THR A 140 -1.13 -6.58 -13.67
C THR A 140 -1.39 -5.14 -14.08
N MET A 141 -0.41 -4.42 -14.64
CA MET A 141 -0.62 -3.04 -15.10
C MET A 141 -1.66 -2.93 -16.22
N LYS A 142 -1.82 -3.95 -17.06
CA LYS A 142 -2.90 -4.00 -18.06
C LYS A 142 -4.27 -4.23 -17.41
N LEU A 143 -4.32 -5.04 -16.34
CA LEU A 143 -5.53 -5.27 -15.55
C LEU A 143 -5.97 -3.99 -14.82
N LEU A 144 -5.06 -3.34 -14.09
CA LEU A 144 -5.38 -2.14 -13.29
C LEU A 144 -5.95 -1.00 -14.13
N LYS A 145 -5.44 -0.81 -15.36
CA LYS A 145 -5.95 0.20 -16.30
C LYS A 145 -7.43 0.02 -16.65
N LYS A 146 -8.00 -1.17 -16.48
CA LYS A 146 -9.41 -1.47 -16.77
C LYS A 146 -10.32 -1.30 -15.56
N GLU A 147 -9.79 -1.35 -14.34
CA GLU A 147 -10.58 -1.33 -13.11
C GLU A 147 -11.04 0.06 -12.66
N GLY A 148 -10.50 1.14 -13.24
CA GLY A 148 -10.89 2.53 -12.97
C GLY A 148 -10.52 3.08 -11.57
N HIS A 149 -10.13 2.22 -10.63
CA HIS A 149 -9.76 2.58 -9.26
C HIS A 149 -8.27 2.91 -9.06
N PHE A 150 -7.46 2.73 -10.09
CA PHE A 150 -6.02 2.94 -10.03
C PHE A 150 -5.62 4.06 -10.99
N LEU A 151 -5.02 5.11 -10.46
CA LEU A 151 -4.37 6.12 -11.27
C LEU A 151 -3.00 5.60 -11.70
N ILE A 152 -2.89 5.21 -12.96
CA ILE A 152 -1.64 4.73 -13.55
C ILE A 152 -0.87 5.92 -14.11
N PRO A 153 0.33 6.23 -13.61
CA PRO A 153 1.09 7.37 -14.07
C PRO A 153 1.61 7.16 -15.50
N ALA A 154 1.73 8.26 -16.24
CA ALA A 154 2.35 8.26 -17.58
C ALA A 154 3.87 8.03 -17.50
N LYS A 155 4.52 8.52 -16.44
CA LYS A 155 5.96 8.33 -16.19
C LYS A 155 6.17 7.12 -15.28
N LYS A 156 7.14 6.27 -15.65
CA LYS A 156 7.43 5.01 -14.96
C LYS A 156 7.85 5.16 -13.49
N ASN A 157 8.42 6.31 -13.12
CA ASN A 157 8.94 6.56 -11.77
C ASN A 157 7.93 7.26 -10.86
N ASP A 158 6.82 7.75 -11.41
CA ASP A 158 5.78 8.39 -10.63
C ASP A 158 4.95 7.31 -9.90
N PRO A 159 4.29 7.65 -8.79
CA PRO A 159 3.53 6.67 -8.01
C PRO A 159 2.24 6.26 -8.72
N ILE A 160 1.85 5.00 -8.53
CA ILE A 160 0.48 4.54 -8.74
C ILE A 160 -0.32 4.95 -7.52
N GLU A 161 -1.51 5.53 -7.74
CA GLU A 161 -2.37 6.00 -6.65
C GLU A 161 -3.73 5.29 -6.68
N LEU A 162 -4.30 5.04 -5.50
CA LEU A 162 -5.69 4.59 -5.37
C LEU A 162 -6.63 5.78 -5.48
N ARG A 163 -7.74 5.56 -6.18
CA ARG A 163 -8.88 6.48 -6.21
C ARG A 163 -9.96 6.00 -5.25
N ASP A 164 -10.62 6.96 -4.60
CA ASP A 164 -11.74 6.70 -3.70
C ASP A 164 -12.98 6.20 -4.46
N ALA A 165 -13.15 6.61 -5.71
CA ALA A 165 -14.20 6.17 -6.61
C ALA A 165 -13.62 5.66 -7.95
N PRO A 166 -14.25 4.65 -8.58
CA PRO A 166 -13.87 4.25 -9.92
C PRO A 166 -14.12 5.40 -10.90
N VAL A 167 -13.11 5.74 -11.69
CA VAL A 167 -13.23 6.67 -12.81
C VAL A 167 -13.11 5.85 -14.08
N SER A 168 -14.07 6.00 -15.00
CA SER A 168 -13.98 5.32 -16.29
C SER A 168 -12.84 5.92 -17.12
N ARG A 169 -12.30 5.13 -18.04
CA ARG A 169 -11.22 5.61 -18.90
C ARG A 169 -11.66 6.73 -19.84
N ALA A 170 -12.93 6.73 -20.24
CA ALA A 170 -13.56 7.85 -20.95
C ALA A 170 -13.54 9.14 -20.11
N ASP A 171 -13.93 9.06 -18.84
CA ASP A 171 -13.95 10.23 -17.94
C ASP A 171 -12.55 10.77 -17.67
N GLU A 172 -11.53 9.90 -17.58
CA GLU A 172 -10.13 10.33 -17.46
C GLU A 172 -9.69 11.15 -18.67
N LEU A 173 -9.97 10.66 -19.88
CA LEU A 173 -9.59 11.33 -21.13
C LEU A 173 -10.30 12.68 -21.28
N LEU A 174 -11.60 12.73 -20.96
CA LEU A 174 -12.39 13.96 -20.95
C LEU A 174 -11.86 14.97 -19.92
N THR A 175 -11.57 14.50 -18.70
CA THR A 175 -11.02 15.34 -17.63
C THR A 175 -9.67 15.93 -18.04
N PHE A 176 -8.77 15.11 -18.61
CA PHE A 176 -7.47 15.57 -19.07
C PHE A 176 -7.59 16.59 -20.20
N PHE A 177 -8.49 16.38 -21.17
CA PHE A 177 -8.75 17.36 -22.22
C PHE A 177 -9.26 18.69 -21.64
N ASN A 178 -10.24 18.64 -20.74
CA ASN A 178 -10.88 19.82 -20.15
C ASN A 178 -9.95 20.62 -19.22
N GLN A 179 -9.00 19.97 -18.54
CA GLN A 179 -8.07 20.64 -17.63
C GLN A 179 -6.85 21.25 -18.34
N THR A 180 -6.52 20.74 -19.52
CA THR A 180 -5.39 21.21 -20.32
C THR A 180 -5.69 22.57 -20.93
N ARG A 181 -4.82 23.56 -20.68
CA ARG A 181 -4.98 24.94 -21.20
C ARG A 181 -4.14 25.22 -22.46
N GLN A 182 -3.16 24.38 -22.77
CA GLN A 182 -2.30 24.56 -23.94
C GLN A 182 -2.86 23.83 -25.15
N ALA A 183 -3.03 24.53 -26.27
CA ALA A 183 -3.62 23.96 -27.49
C ALA A 183 -2.90 22.70 -28.01
N LYS A 184 -1.56 22.64 -27.86
CA LYS A 184 -0.77 21.47 -28.25
C LYS A 184 -1.06 20.25 -27.39
N GLU A 185 -1.23 20.45 -26.09
CA GLU A 185 -1.56 19.38 -25.15
C GLU A 185 -3.04 18.96 -25.30
N GLN A 186 -3.94 19.91 -25.61
CA GLN A 186 -5.34 19.61 -25.96
C GLN A 186 -5.45 18.78 -27.22
N ALA A 187 -4.68 19.10 -28.27
CA ALA A 187 -4.63 18.29 -29.49
C ALA A 187 -4.11 16.87 -29.21
N ALA A 188 -3.09 16.73 -28.36
CA ALA A 188 -2.59 15.43 -27.95
C ALA A 188 -3.63 14.63 -27.11
N ALA A 189 -4.41 15.31 -26.27
CA ALA A 189 -5.52 14.73 -25.53
C ALA A 189 -6.65 14.25 -26.47
N LEU A 190 -7.01 15.07 -27.47
CA LEU A 190 -8.01 14.72 -28.47
C LEU A 190 -7.58 13.53 -29.32
N ASP A 191 -6.31 13.48 -29.73
CA ASP A 191 -5.74 12.31 -30.42
C ASP A 191 -5.85 11.03 -29.59
N GLN A 192 -5.67 11.12 -28.27
CA GLN A 192 -5.87 9.98 -27.36
C GLN A 192 -7.35 9.57 -27.28
N ILE A 193 -8.27 10.54 -27.20
CA ILE A 193 -9.72 10.31 -27.23
C ILE A 193 -10.13 9.58 -28.51
N ILE A 194 -9.67 10.04 -29.68
CA ILE A 194 -9.98 9.41 -30.97
C ILE A 194 -9.46 7.97 -31.02
N LYS A 195 -8.20 7.76 -30.59
CA LYS A 195 -7.58 6.42 -30.57
C LYS A 195 -8.30 5.45 -29.62
N LEU A 196 -8.85 5.97 -28.52
CA LEU A 196 -9.49 5.19 -27.46
C LEU A 196 -11.01 5.38 -27.45
N HIS A 197 -11.63 5.76 -28.56
CA HIS A 197 -13.08 6.01 -28.63
C HIS A 197 -13.93 4.80 -28.22
N HIS A 198 -13.40 3.58 -28.36
CA HIS A 198 -14.06 2.33 -27.94
C HIS A 198 -14.18 2.18 -26.41
N GLU A 199 -13.47 2.99 -25.62
CA GLU A 199 -13.58 3.03 -24.16
C GLU A 199 -14.80 3.88 -23.70
N PHE A 200 -15.46 4.58 -24.62
CA PHE A 200 -16.66 5.39 -24.36
C PHE A 200 -17.91 4.52 -24.52
N SER A 201 -18.73 4.45 -23.47
CA SER A 201 -19.95 3.64 -23.45
C SER A 201 -21.07 4.28 -24.28
N GLU A 202 -21.14 5.60 -24.28
CA GLU A 202 -22.08 6.41 -25.06
C GLU A 202 -21.33 7.56 -25.74
N PRO A 203 -20.56 7.28 -26.81
CA PRO A 203 -19.68 8.28 -27.44
C PRO A 203 -20.42 9.53 -27.89
N GLU A 204 -21.65 9.37 -28.39
CA GLU A 204 -22.48 10.48 -28.87
C GLU A 204 -22.82 11.46 -27.73
N THR A 205 -23.20 10.96 -26.56
CA THR A 205 -23.50 11.82 -25.39
C THR A 205 -22.22 12.37 -24.75
N GLN A 206 -21.19 11.52 -24.62
CA GLN A 206 -19.99 11.83 -23.84
C GLN A 206 -19.00 12.75 -24.57
N LEU A 207 -18.96 12.73 -25.91
CA LEU A 207 -18.07 13.56 -26.71
C LEU A 207 -18.73 14.84 -27.22
N GLN A 208 -20.07 14.93 -27.19
CA GLN A 208 -20.81 16.13 -27.62
C GLN A 208 -20.29 17.44 -26.99
N PRO A 209 -19.97 17.50 -25.69
CA PRO A 209 -19.46 18.74 -25.08
C PRO A 209 -18.12 19.22 -25.65
N LEU A 210 -17.35 18.35 -26.31
CA LEU A 210 -16.09 18.72 -26.96
C LEU A 210 -16.29 19.40 -28.32
N LEU A 211 -17.43 19.16 -28.96
CA LEU A 211 -17.79 19.74 -30.26
C LEU A 211 -18.45 21.12 -30.10
N ASP A 212 -19.04 21.36 -28.93
CA ASP A 212 -19.75 22.60 -28.60
C ASP A 212 -18.85 23.67 -27.91
N ALA A 213 -17.58 23.34 -27.63
CA ALA A 213 -16.59 24.19 -26.96
C ALA A 213 -15.73 25.00 -27.95
#